data_AF-A0A960ADH3-F1
#
_entry.id   AF-A0A960ADH3-F1
#
_cell.length_a   1.000
_cell.length_b   1.000
_cell.length_c   1.000
_cell.angle_alpha   90.00
_cell.angle_beta   90.00
_cell.angle_gamma   90.00
#
_symmetry.space_group_name_H-M   'P 1'
#
loop_
_entity.id
_entity.type
_entity.pdbx_description
1 polymer ?
#
loop_
_entity_poly.entity_id
_entity_poly.type
_entity_poly.pdbx_seq_one_letter_code
_entity_poly.pdbx_strand_id
1 'polypeptide(L)'
;MISNTAHYFDYFASLLLGRGGPHVTADITPAYAMLSSERFREVREEFSARRIKTVPVFLMRDPVDRIWSQIRMQSRRRTEESHEEPTEEHLLDLHRLPQFRDRSRYDLTIAALDAAFGDDVHYAFYETFFSTESVGRLCRAVGIESHRPDFDTRANADPNAVRVSATATKVVAESLADVYLSVARRFPQLDLRAMWPSAQFVL
;
A
#
# COMPACT_ATOMS: atom_id res chain seq x y z
N MET A 1 6.13 19.34 8.43
CA MET A 1 6.75 18.43 9.41
C MET A 1 6.02 18.65 10.72
N ILE A 2 5.40 17.62 11.33
CA ILE A 2 4.78 17.78 12.65
C ILE A 2 5.92 18.06 13.63
N SER A 3 5.90 19.23 14.28
CA SER A 3 6.99 19.71 15.16
C SER A 3 7.07 18.96 16.50
N ASN A 4 6.03 18.21 16.86
CA ASN A 4 5.98 17.33 18.03
C ASN A 4 5.20 16.05 17.69
N THR A 5 5.88 14.92 17.58
CA THR A 5 5.27 13.62 17.25
C THR A 5 4.22 13.18 18.27
N ALA A 6 4.32 13.62 19.53
CA ALA A 6 3.32 13.32 20.56
C ALA A 6 1.91 13.81 20.18
N HIS A 7 1.82 14.95 19.48
CA HIS A 7 0.52 15.50 19.05
C HIS A 7 -0.22 14.56 18.10
N TYR A 8 0.50 13.77 17.29
CA TYR A 8 -0.12 12.78 16.41
C TYR A 8 -0.83 11.70 17.24
N PHE A 9 -0.12 11.11 18.21
CA PHE A 9 -0.67 10.05 19.06
C PHE A 9 -1.79 10.56 19.96
N ASP A 10 -1.63 11.74 20.55
CA ASP A 10 -2.63 12.35 21.42
C ASP A 10 -3.90 12.73 20.64
N TYR A 11 -3.75 13.21 19.40
CA TYR A 11 -4.89 13.47 18.52
C TYR A 11 -5.73 12.20 18.29
N PHE A 12 -5.12 11.11 17.82
CA PHE A 12 -5.85 9.86 17.56
C PHE A 12 -6.42 9.23 18.83
N ALA A 13 -5.71 9.34 19.96
CA ALA A 13 -6.23 8.90 21.25
C ALA A 13 -7.43 9.73 21.70
N SER A 14 -7.41 11.06 21.49
CA SER A 14 -8.54 11.92 21.82
C SER A 14 -9.79 11.61 20.98
N LEU A 15 -9.62 11.20 19.71
CA LEU A 15 -10.73 10.77 18.86
C LEU A 15 -11.39 9.51 19.42
N LEU A 16 -10.59 8.49 19.75
CA LEU A 16 -11.09 7.18 20.22
C LEU A 16 -11.64 7.24 21.65
N LEU A 17 -10.93 7.91 22.56
CA LEU A 17 -11.26 7.95 23.99
C LEU A 17 -12.20 9.10 24.36
N GLY A 18 -12.49 10.00 23.41
CA GLY A 18 -13.48 11.05 23.56
C GLY A 18 -14.89 10.50 23.80
N ARG A 19 -15.74 11.28 24.47
CA ARG A 19 -17.12 10.88 24.75
C ARG A 19 -17.89 10.68 23.44
N GLY A 20 -18.31 9.44 23.17
CA GLY A 20 -18.96 9.09 21.89
C GLY A 20 -18.01 8.91 20.72
N GLY A 21 -16.71 8.72 20.98
CA GLY A 21 -15.70 8.42 19.97
C GLY A 21 -15.98 7.13 19.18
N PRO A 22 -15.43 6.99 17.96
CA PRO A 22 -15.61 5.79 17.16
C PRO A 22 -14.85 4.61 17.75
N HIS A 23 -15.23 3.38 17.35
CA HIS A 23 -14.50 2.18 17.75
C HIS A 23 -13.12 2.08 17.08
N VAL A 24 -12.99 2.62 15.86
CA VAL A 24 -11.77 2.61 15.06
C VAL A 24 -11.56 4.00 14.46
N THR A 25 -10.30 4.39 14.39
CA THR A 25 -9.81 5.53 13.61
C THR A 25 -8.65 5.07 12.75
N ALA A 26 -8.41 5.73 11.62
CA ALA A 26 -7.38 5.31 10.67
C ALA A 26 -6.70 6.52 10.04
N ASP A 27 -5.42 6.32 9.70
CA ASP A 27 -4.62 7.20 8.87
C ASP A 27 -4.03 6.38 7.72
N ILE A 28 -4.19 6.89 6.50
CA ILE A 28 -3.73 6.20 5.29
C ILE A 28 -2.72 7.11 4.60
N THR A 29 -1.44 6.84 4.86
CA THR A 29 -0.33 7.57 4.24
C THR A 29 0.59 6.59 3.51
N PRO A 30 0.61 6.57 2.17
CA PRO A 30 1.44 5.62 1.39
C PRO A 30 2.95 5.69 1.69
N ALA A 31 3.44 6.82 2.22
CA ALA A 31 4.84 6.96 2.62
C ALA A 31 5.21 6.08 3.83
N TYR A 32 4.24 5.61 4.62
CA TYR A 32 4.49 4.70 5.73
C TYR A 32 5.09 3.36 5.31
N ALA A 33 4.90 2.94 4.05
CA ALA A 33 5.55 1.74 3.51
C ALA A 33 7.08 1.78 3.55
N MET A 34 7.69 2.96 3.73
CA MET A 34 9.14 3.15 3.77
C MET A 34 9.66 3.36 5.21
N LEU A 35 8.81 3.23 6.23
CA LEU A 35 9.25 3.33 7.63
C LEU A 35 10.11 2.13 8.01
N SER A 36 11.07 2.38 8.90
CA SER A 36 11.88 1.31 9.47
C SER A 36 11.10 0.50 10.50
N SER A 37 11.60 -0.70 10.80
CA SER A 37 11.04 -1.52 11.88
C SER A 37 11.07 -0.81 13.24
N GLU A 38 12.07 0.03 13.54
CA GLU A 38 12.09 0.83 14.77
C GLU A 38 10.93 1.82 14.83
N ARG A 39 10.66 2.52 13.72
CA ARG A 39 9.54 3.49 13.67
C ARG A 39 8.19 2.81 13.77
N PHE A 40 8.02 1.63 13.18
CA PHE A 40 6.81 0.84 13.38
C PHE A 40 6.62 0.38 14.84
N ARG A 41 7.70 -0.03 15.52
CA ARG A 41 7.65 -0.38 16.96
C ARG A 41 7.29 0.83 17.81
N GLU A 42 7.87 1.99 17.54
CA GLU A 42 7.56 3.25 18.22
C GLU A 42 6.06 3.57 18.09
N VAL A 43 5.49 3.50 16.88
CA VAL A 43 4.06 3.71 16.66
C VAL A 43 3.21 2.74 17.49
N ARG A 44 3.57 1.45 17.48
CA ARG A 44 2.87 0.43 18.27
C ARG A 44 2.93 0.74 19.77
N GLU A 45 4.10 1.13 20.27
CA GLU A 45 4.36 1.38 21.69
C GLU A 45 3.65 2.64 22.17
N GLU A 46 3.67 3.73 21.39
CA GLU A 46 2.98 4.98 21.70
C GLU A 46 1.46 4.81 21.81
N PHE A 47 0.85 4.04 20.91
CA PHE A 47 -0.57 3.71 21.00
C PHE A 47 -0.86 2.71 22.13
N SER A 48 0.00 1.71 22.33
CA SER A 48 -0.15 0.74 23.42
C SER A 48 -0.08 1.40 24.81
N ALA A 49 0.79 2.39 24.99
CA ALA A 49 0.87 3.20 26.22
C ALA A 49 -0.46 3.94 26.52
N ARG A 50 -1.25 4.22 25.48
CA ARG A 50 -2.59 4.83 25.56
C ARG A 50 -3.72 3.79 25.55
N ARG A 51 -3.40 2.50 25.69
CA ARG A 51 -4.32 1.35 25.65
C ARG A 51 -5.08 1.21 24.32
N ILE A 52 -4.45 1.62 23.22
CA ILE A 52 -5.01 1.53 21.87
C ILE A 52 -4.27 0.43 21.11
N LYS A 53 -5.02 -0.52 20.54
CA LYS A 53 -4.45 -1.52 19.63
C LYS A 53 -4.23 -0.89 18.26
N THR A 54 -3.00 -0.96 17.75
CA THR A 54 -2.68 -0.59 16.36
C THR A 54 -2.79 -1.82 15.46
N VAL A 55 -3.53 -1.71 14.36
CA VAL A 55 -3.63 -2.76 13.33
C VAL A 55 -3.05 -2.22 12.02
N PRO A 56 -1.83 -2.61 11.64
CA PRO A 56 -1.25 -2.21 10.36
C PRO A 56 -2.00 -2.88 9.21
N VAL A 57 -2.36 -2.10 8.19
CA VAL A 57 -2.96 -2.59 6.96
C VAL A 57 -2.03 -2.27 5.81
N PHE A 58 -1.56 -3.29 5.08
CA PHE A 58 -0.69 -3.11 3.91
C PHE A 58 -1.33 -3.70 2.66
N LEU A 59 -1.77 -2.81 1.78
CA LEU A 59 -2.39 -3.15 0.49
C LEU A 59 -1.34 -3.10 -0.62
N MET A 60 -0.95 -4.27 -1.12
CA MET A 60 -0.05 -4.42 -2.26
C MET A 60 -0.81 -4.38 -3.57
N ARG A 61 -0.11 -4.09 -4.67
CA ARG A 61 -0.61 -4.15 -6.04
C ARG A 61 0.54 -4.70 -6.90
N ASP A 62 0.27 -5.16 -8.11
CA ASP A 62 1.31 -5.42 -9.10
C ASP A 62 2.37 -4.28 -9.09
N PRO A 63 3.66 -4.58 -8.81
CA PRO A 63 4.69 -3.56 -8.61
C PRO A 63 4.90 -2.64 -9.82
N VAL A 64 4.75 -3.14 -11.06
CA VAL A 64 4.88 -2.34 -12.28
C VAL A 64 3.70 -1.37 -12.37
N ASP A 65 2.49 -1.90 -12.20
CA ASP A 65 1.25 -1.12 -12.21
C ASP A 65 1.25 -0.03 -11.13
N ARG A 66 1.79 -0.32 -9.95
CA ARG A 66 1.89 0.65 -8.85
C ARG A 66 2.83 1.80 -9.20
N ILE A 67 4.00 1.52 -9.79
CA ILE A 67 4.92 2.56 -10.27
C ILE A 67 4.24 3.39 -11.36
N TRP A 68 3.61 2.73 -12.33
CA TRP A 68 2.94 3.39 -13.43
C TRP A 68 1.80 4.31 -12.96
N SER A 69 0.99 3.84 -12.02
CA SER A 69 -0.06 4.64 -11.39
C SER A 69 0.51 5.87 -10.68
N GLN A 70 1.66 5.75 -10.03
CA GLN A 70 2.30 6.87 -9.35
C GLN A 70 2.82 7.92 -10.34
N ILE A 71 3.44 7.49 -11.45
CA ILE A 71 3.90 8.38 -12.51
C ILE A 71 2.72 9.19 -13.06
N ARG A 72 1.62 8.52 -13.42
CA ARG A 72 0.39 9.18 -13.91
C ARG A 72 -0.19 10.18 -12.90
N MET A 73 -0.28 9.78 -11.63
CA MET A 73 -0.78 10.68 -10.58
C MET A 73 0.10 11.93 -10.43
N GLN A 74 1.43 11.79 -10.49
CA GLN A 74 2.34 12.93 -10.39
C GLN A 74 2.30 13.81 -11.64
N SER A 75 2.16 13.24 -12.83
CA SER A 75 1.98 14.02 -14.06
C SER A 75 0.73 14.88 -13.97
N ARG A 76 -0.44 14.30 -13.61
CA ARG A 76 -1.70 15.04 -13.43
C ARG A 76 -1.62 16.19 -12.44
N ARG A 77 -0.90 16.00 -11.34
CA ARG A 77 -0.72 17.06 -10.31
C ARG A 77 0.20 18.19 -10.77
N ARG A 78 1.10 17.93 -11.72
CA ARG A 78 1.99 18.97 -12.28
C ARG A 78 1.34 19.75 -13.42
N THR A 79 0.28 19.22 -14.00
CA THR A 79 -0.30 19.72 -15.25
C THR A 79 -1.71 20.21 -15.03
N GLU A 80 -1.82 21.40 -14.42
CA GLU A 80 -2.96 22.29 -14.69
C GLU A 80 -2.80 22.99 -16.05
N GLU A 81 -1.61 22.95 -16.69
CA GLU A 81 -1.30 23.72 -17.91
C GLU A 81 -0.74 22.92 -19.12
N SER A 82 -0.36 21.63 -19.03
CA SER A 82 0.02 20.83 -20.22
C SER A 82 -0.54 19.40 -20.19
N HIS A 83 -1.40 19.04 -21.15
CA HIS A 83 -2.09 17.75 -21.22
C HIS A 83 -1.19 16.59 -21.74
N GLU A 84 0.08 16.51 -21.33
CA GLU A 84 0.93 15.41 -21.80
C GLU A 84 0.78 14.18 -20.90
N GLU A 85 0.05 13.19 -21.40
CA GLU A 85 -0.04 11.88 -20.76
C GLU A 85 1.35 11.23 -20.75
N PRO A 86 1.79 10.65 -19.61
CA PRO A 86 3.08 10.00 -19.56
C PRO A 86 3.12 8.81 -20.54
N THR A 87 4.30 8.58 -21.10
CA THR A 87 4.60 7.47 -22.00
C THR A 87 5.31 6.33 -21.27
N GLU A 88 5.48 5.18 -21.91
CA GLU A 88 6.26 4.08 -21.34
C GLU A 88 7.75 4.40 -21.18
N GLU A 89 8.31 5.33 -21.98
CA GLU A 89 9.68 5.83 -21.80
C GLU A 89 9.85 6.47 -20.42
N HIS A 90 8.86 7.25 -19.98
CA HIS A 90 8.86 7.80 -18.62
C HIS A 90 8.89 6.70 -17.56
N LEU A 91 8.21 5.58 -17.78
CA LEU A 91 8.30 4.44 -16.85
C LEU A 91 9.71 3.86 -16.82
N LEU A 92 10.30 3.63 -18.00
CA LEU A 92 11.66 3.09 -18.11
C LEU A 92 12.71 4.00 -17.46
N ASP A 93 12.56 5.31 -17.59
CA ASP A 93 13.48 6.29 -17.01
C ASP A 93 13.29 6.46 -15.50
N LEU A 94 12.04 6.45 -15.03
CA LEU A 94 11.72 6.84 -13.66
C LEU A 94 11.65 5.67 -12.67
N HIS A 95 11.40 4.43 -13.13
CA HIS A 95 11.11 3.30 -12.21
C HIS A 95 12.21 3.01 -11.19
N ARG A 96 13.47 3.34 -11.50
CA ARG A 96 14.62 3.11 -10.60
C ARG A 96 14.81 4.21 -9.57
N LEU A 97 14.24 5.39 -9.79
CA LEU A 97 14.42 6.51 -8.87
C LEU A 97 13.74 6.19 -7.53
N PRO A 98 14.37 6.50 -6.38
CA PRO A 98 13.84 6.17 -5.06
C PRO A 98 12.38 6.56 -4.86
N GLN A 99 11.97 7.76 -5.32
CA GLN A 99 10.59 8.20 -5.14
C GLN A 99 9.56 7.30 -5.84
N PHE A 100 9.93 6.62 -6.92
CA PHE A 100 9.07 5.67 -7.62
C PHE A 100 9.30 4.25 -7.15
N ARG A 101 10.54 3.80 -6.98
CA ARG A 101 10.86 2.43 -6.64
C ARG A 101 10.44 2.05 -5.21
N ASP A 102 10.74 2.88 -4.22
CA ASP A 102 10.81 2.43 -2.82
C ASP A 102 9.45 2.04 -2.24
N ARG A 103 8.36 2.63 -2.75
CA ARG A 103 6.99 2.21 -2.40
C ARG A 103 6.57 0.85 -3.00
N SER A 104 7.31 0.32 -3.97
CA SER A 104 7.17 -1.05 -4.49
C SER A 104 8.09 -2.06 -3.79
N ARG A 105 8.98 -1.64 -2.88
CA ARG A 105 9.91 -2.55 -2.19
C ARG A 105 9.20 -3.31 -1.06
N TYR A 106 8.23 -4.13 -1.45
CA TYR A 106 7.40 -4.89 -0.53
C TYR A 106 8.23 -5.88 0.29
N ASP A 107 9.33 -6.38 -0.25
CA ASP A 107 10.32 -7.17 0.48
C ASP A 107 10.82 -6.45 1.74
N LEU A 108 11.11 -5.14 1.64
CA LEU A 108 11.54 -4.32 2.77
C LEU A 108 10.38 -3.96 3.70
N THR A 109 9.25 -3.54 3.13
CA THR A 109 8.07 -3.13 3.91
C THR A 109 7.50 -4.31 4.72
N ILE A 110 7.36 -5.49 4.11
CA ILE A 110 6.90 -6.70 4.78
C ILE A 110 7.86 -7.07 5.91
N ALA A 111 9.17 -7.11 5.66
CA ALA A 111 10.15 -7.44 6.69
C ALA A 111 10.10 -6.46 7.88
N ALA A 112 9.94 -5.16 7.61
CA ALA A 112 9.82 -4.15 8.67
C ALA A 112 8.53 -4.29 9.48
N LEU A 113 7.41 -4.58 8.82
CA LEU A 113 6.11 -4.80 9.45
C LEU A 113 6.09 -6.10 10.27
N ASP A 114 6.51 -7.22 9.69
CA ASP A 114 6.60 -8.52 10.37
C ASP A 114 7.49 -8.40 11.63
N ALA A 115 8.63 -7.68 11.54
CA ALA A 115 9.52 -7.47 12.68
C ALA A 115 8.95 -6.57 13.79
N ALA A 116 7.98 -5.72 13.49
CA ALA A 116 7.39 -4.78 14.44
C ALA A 116 6.03 -5.22 15.00
N PHE A 117 5.25 -5.96 14.21
CA PHE A 117 3.87 -6.32 14.54
C PHE A 117 3.58 -7.83 14.45
N GLY A 118 4.46 -8.61 13.83
CA GLY A 118 4.23 -10.05 13.66
C GLY A 118 2.90 -10.34 12.97
N ASP A 119 2.07 -11.18 13.59
CA ASP A 119 0.79 -11.62 13.03
C ASP A 119 -0.34 -10.58 13.12
N ASP A 120 -0.12 -9.43 13.78
CA ASP A 120 -1.12 -8.36 13.85
C ASP A 120 -1.24 -7.57 12.52
N VAL A 121 -0.38 -7.83 11.54
CA VAL A 121 -0.41 -7.15 10.24
C VAL A 121 -1.48 -7.74 9.33
N HIS A 122 -2.36 -6.88 8.81
CA HIS A 122 -3.31 -7.24 7.77
C HIS A 122 -2.73 -6.96 6.38
N TYR A 123 -2.22 -8.00 5.72
CA TYR A 123 -1.80 -7.93 4.33
C TYR A 123 -2.98 -8.15 3.38
N ALA A 124 -3.09 -7.31 2.35
CA ALA A 124 -4.10 -7.41 1.31
C ALA A 124 -3.48 -7.13 -0.07
N PHE A 125 -4.19 -7.54 -1.13
CA PHE A 125 -3.78 -7.36 -2.52
C PHE A 125 -4.90 -6.66 -3.28
N TYR A 126 -4.58 -5.56 -3.95
CA TYR A 126 -5.53 -4.70 -4.66
C TYR A 126 -6.41 -5.50 -5.63
N GLU A 127 -5.82 -6.49 -6.30
CA GLU A 127 -6.46 -7.30 -7.32
C GLU A 127 -7.59 -8.20 -6.77
N THR A 128 -7.56 -8.54 -5.48
CA THR A 128 -8.57 -9.40 -4.83
C THR A 128 -9.24 -8.75 -3.63
N PHE A 129 -8.87 -7.51 -3.30
CA PHE A 129 -9.35 -6.81 -2.10
C PHE A 129 -10.84 -6.42 -2.21
N PHE A 130 -11.33 -6.12 -3.42
CA PHE A 130 -12.70 -5.65 -3.65
C PHE A 130 -13.69 -6.83 -3.73
N SER A 131 -13.81 -7.56 -2.63
CA SER A 131 -14.78 -8.65 -2.45
C SER A 131 -15.37 -8.61 -1.04
N THR A 132 -16.59 -9.11 -0.87
CA THR A 132 -17.25 -9.18 0.45
C THR A 132 -16.41 -9.97 1.44
N GLU A 133 -15.73 -11.03 0.98
CA GLU A 133 -14.85 -11.85 1.81
C GLU A 133 -13.64 -11.06 2.31
N SER A 134 -12.92 -10.39 1.41
CA SER A 134 -11.72 -9.60 1.73
C SER A 134 -12.04 -8.43 2.67
N VAL A 135 -13.14 -7.70 2.41
CA VAL A 135 -13.61 -6.63 3.31
C VAL A 135 -14.00 -7.20 4.67
N GLY A 136 -14.69 -8.35 4.71
CA GLY A 136 -15.02 -9.03 5.96
C GLY A 136 -13.77 -9.45 6.77
N ARG A 137 -12.69 -9.87 6.10
CA ARG A 137 -11.39 -10.16 6.75
C ARG A 137 -10.79 -8.89 7.38
N LEU A 138 -10.84 -7.76 6.68
CA LEU A 138 -10.38 -6.47 7.22
C LEU A 138 -11.23 -6.03 8.43
N CYS A 139 -12.57 -6.09 8.32
CA CYS A 139 -13.47 -5.77 9.44
C CYS A 139 -13.13 -6.58 10.69
N ARG A 140 -12.89 -7.88 10.55
CA ARG A 140 -12.46 -8.75 11.67
C ARG A 140 -11.09 -8.35 12.22
N ALA A 141 -10.13 -8.02 11.35
CA ALA A 141 -8.78 -7.62 11.77
C ALA A 141 -8.80 -6.34 12.62
N VAL A 142 -9.65 -5.36 12.26
CA VAL A 142 -9.79 -4.09 12.98
C VAL A 142 -10.87 -4.11 14.08
N GLY A 143 -11.59 -5.23 14.25
CA GLY A 143 -12.55 -5.42 15.33
C GLY A 143 -13.92 -4.74 15.14
N ILE A 144 -14.33 -4.44 13.91
CA ILE A 144 -15.65 -3.84 13.62
C ILE A 144 -16.64 -4.84 13.05
N GLU A 145 -17.93 -4.53 13.16
CA GLU A 145 -18.99 -5.28 12.51
C GLU A 145 -18.80 -5.33 11.00
N SER A 146 -19.23 -6.43 10.38
CA SER A 146 -19.16 -6.60 8.94
C SER A 146 -19.99 -5.52 8.25
N HIS A 147 -19.36 -4.75 7.38
CA HIS A 147 -20.03 -3.76 6.57
C HIS A 147 -20.36 -4.34 5.19
N ARG A 148 -21.45 -3.88 4.56
CA ARG A 148 -21.73 -4.19 3.15
C ARG A 148 -20.98 -3.19 2.27
N PRO A 149 -19.88 -3.56 1.61
CA PRO A 149 -19.12 -2.63 0.79
C PRO A 149 -19.89 -2.23 -0.46
N ASP A 150 -19.70 -0.98 -0.87
CA ASP A 150 -20.06 -0.49 -2.21
C ASP A 150 -18.84 -0.66 -3.14
N PHE A 151 -18.96 -1.53 -4.13
CA PHE A 151 -17.93 -1.77 -5.14
C PHE A 151 -18.20 -1.06 -6.48
N ASP A 152 -19.37 -0.44 -6.61
CA ASP A 152 -19.78 0.26 -7.83
C ASP A 152 -19.13 1.64 -7.90
N THR A 153 -18.92 2.27 -6.74
CA THR A 153 -18.22 3.55 -6.64
C THR A 153 -16.71 3.38 -6.84
N ARG A 154 -16.18 3.87 -7.96
CA ARG A 154 -14.73 3.89 -8.25
C ARG A 154 -14.17 5.31 -8.16
N ALA A 155 -13.37 5.57 -7.13
CA ALA A 155 -12.61 6.82 -7.02
C ALA A 155 -11.30 6.74 -7.80
N ASN A 156 -10.89 7.84 -8.43
CA ASN A 156 -9.64 7.96 -9.20
C ASN A 156 -9.47 6.93 -10.33
N ALA A 157 -10.58 6.39 -10.84
CA ALA A 157 -10.54 5.54 -12.02
C ALA A 157 -10.06 6.36 -13.22
N ASP A 158 -9.09 5.81 -13.94
CA ASP A 158 -8.72 6.31 -15.25
C ASP A 158 -9.14 5.31 -16.31
N PRO A 159 -10.28 5.53 -16.98
CA PRO A 159 -10.74 4.64 -18.04
C PRO A 159 -9.81 4.65 -19.27
N ASN A 160 -8.96 5.67 -19.42
CA ASN A 160 -8.05 5.84 -20.55
C ASN A 160 -6.59 5.49 -20.18
N ALA A 161 -6.38 4.76 -19.09
CA ALA A 161 -5.04 4.42 -18.63
C ALA A 161 -4.26 3.71 -19.73
N VAL A 162 -3.27 4.41 -20.29
CA VAL A 162 -2.36 3.84 -21.30
C VAL A 162 -1.71 2.61 -20.71
N ARG A 163 -1.86 1.48 -21.41
CA ARG A 163 -1.19 0.23 -21.04
C ARG A 163 0.25 0.30 -21.49
N VAL A 164 1.16 -0.06 -20.60
CA VAL A 164 2.58 -0.21 -20.87
C VAL A 164 2.80 -1.45 -21.74
N SER A 165 3.72 -1.40 -22.71
CA SER A 165 4.04 -2.58 -23.53
C SER A 165 4.62 -3.73 -22.69
N ALA A 166 4.45 -4.96 -23.18
CA ALA A 166 5.03 -6.14 -22.53
C ALA A 166 6.56 -6.02 -22.38
N THR A 167 7.23 -5.39 -23.34
CA THR A 167 8.69 -5.15 -23.30
C THR A 167 9.06 -4.24 -22.13
N ALA A 168 8.39 -3.09 -21.98
CA ALA A 168 8.65 -2.18 -20.87
C ALA A 168 8.25 -2.81 -19.52
N THR A 169 7.11 -3.51 -19.45
CA THR A 169 6.70 -4.26 -18.26
C THR A 169 7.76 -5.26 -17.82
N LYS A 170 8.32 -6.03 -18.77
CA LYS A 170 9.38 -7.01 -18.50
C LYS A 170 10.60 -6.34 -17.85
N VAL A 171 11.12 -5.26 -18.46
CA VAL A 171 12.31 -4.55 -17.95
C VAL A 171 12.10 -4.07 -16.52
N VAL A 172 10.94 -3.49 -16.22
CA VAL A 172 10.64 -3.00 -14.87
C VAL A 172 10.41 -4.16 -13.90
N ALA A 173 9.70 -5.21 -14.31
CA ALA A 173 9.46 -6.38 -13.47
C ALA A 173 10.77 -7.07 -13.07
N GLU A 174 11.67 -7.30 -14.02
CA GLU A 174 13.00 -7.87 -13.78
C GLU A 174 13.83 -7.01 -12.81
N SER A 175 13.72 -5.68 -12.89
CA SER A 175 14.39 -4.78 -11.94
C SER A 175 13.88 -4.87 -10.50
N LEU A 176 12.69 -5.46 -10.32
CA LEU A 176 12.01 -5.67 -9.04
C LEU A 176 11.94 -7.16 -8.68
N ALA A 177 12.80 -8.01 -9.26
CA ALA A 177 12.74 -9.46 -9.07
C ALA A 177 12.69 -9.89 -7.60
N ASP A 178 13.50 -9.26 -6.74
CA ASP A 178 13.52 -9.51 -5.30
C ASP A 178 12.16 -9.30 -4.62
N VAL A 179 11.37 -8.34 -5.11
CA VAL A 179 10.02 -8.06 -4.61
C VAL A 179 9.11 -9.25 -4.89
N TYR A 180 9.04 -9.71 -6.15
CA TYR A 180 8.18 -10.84 -6.52
C TYR A 180 8.59 -12.12 -5.78
N LEU A 181 9.89 -12.41 -5.75
CA LEU A 181 10.41 -13.60 -5.07
C LEU A 181 10.13 -13.57 -3.57
N SER A 182 10.28 -12.40 -2.92
CA SER A 182 9.99 -12.24 -1.50
C SER A 182 8.50 -12.40 -1.19
N VAL A 183 7.62 -11.79 -1.99
CA VAL A 183 6.17 -11.92 -1.80
C VAL A 183 5.72 -13.36 -2.07
N ALA A 184 6.22 -14.02 -3.11
CA ALA A 184 5.91 -15.42 -3.41
C ALA A 184 6.31 -16.34 -2.24
N ARG A 185 7.48 -16.09 -1.65
CA ARG A 185 7.96 -16.84 -0.48
C ARG A 185 7.12 -16.58 0.77
N ARG A 186 6.69 -15.33 0.99
CA ARG A 186 5.89 -14.95 2.16
C ARG A 186 4.45 -15.46 2.08
N PHE A 187 3.89 -15.57 0.88
CA PHE A 187 2.51 -15.99 0.62
C PHE A 187 2.45 -17.16 -0.39
N PRO A 188 3.01 -18.34 -0.06
CA PRO A 188 3.11 -19.47 -0.99
C PRO A 188 1.76 -20.06 -1.42
N GLN A 189 0.69 -19.74 -0.68
CA GLN A 189 -0.69 -20.15 -0.98
C GLN A 189 -1.34 -19.31 -2.08
N LEU A 190 -0.74 -18.19 -2.49
CA LEU A 190 -1.29 -17.29 -3.50
C LEU A 190 -0.67 -17.58 -4.88
N ASP A 191 -1.51 -17.60 -5.91
CA ASP A 191 -1.04 -17.59 -7.29
C ASP A 191 -0.72 -16.15 -7.73
N LEU A 192 0.50 -15.70 -7.43
CA LEU A 192 0.94 -14.36 -7.80
C LEU A 192 1.00 -14.14 -9.31
N ARG A 193 1.19 -15.19 -10.14
CA ARG A 193 1.17 -15.02 -11.61
C ARG A 193 -0.25 -14.75 -12.12
N ALA A 194 -1.27 -15.30 -11.47
CA ALA A 194 -2.66 -14.98 -11.75
C ALA A 194 -3.07 -13.59 -11.25
N MET A 195 -2.52 -13.16 -10.11
CA MET A 195 -2.86 -11.86 -9.50
C MET A 195 -2.10 -10.69 -10.14
N TRP A 196 -0.82 -10.84 -10.42
CA TRP A 196 0.06 -9.78 -10.91
C TRP A 196 0.56 -10.11 -12.31
N PRO A 197 0.00 -9.48 -13.37
CA PRO A 197 0.40 -9.77 -14.75
C PRO A 197 1.89 -9.63 -15.00
N SER A 198 2.58 -8.72 -14.33
CA SER A 198 4.03 -8.54 -14.48
C SER A 198 4.87 -9.66 -13.86
N ALA A 199 4.30 -10.45 -12.94
CA ALA A 199 5.02 -11.54 -12.28
C ALA A 199 5.41 -12.66 -13.25
N GLN A 200 4.74 -12.78 -14.40
CA GLN A 200 5.09 -13.75 -15.45
C GLN A 200 6.53 -13.60 -16.01
N PHE A 201 7.12 -12.42 -15.84
CA PHE A 201 8.49 -12.14 -16.31
C PHE A 201 9.57 -12.50 -15.28
N VAL A 202 9.18 -12.88 -14.06
CA VAL A 202 10.11 -13.15 -12.95
C VAL A 202 9.88 -14.53 -12.33
N LEU A 203 8.63 -14.86 -12.01
CA LEU A 203 8.25 -16.07 -11.29
C LEU A 203 8.11 -17.25 -12.24
#